data_AF-A0A848YHY4-F1
#
_entry.id   AF-A0A848YHY4-F1
#
_cell.length_a   1.000
_cell.length_b   1.000
_cell.length_c   1.000
_cell.angle_alpha   90.00
_cell.angle_beta   90.00
_cell.angle_gamma   90.00
#
_symmetry.space_group_name_H-M   'P 1'
#
loop_
_entity.id
_entity.type
_entity.pdbx_description
1 polymer ?
#
loop_
_entity_poly.entity_id
_entity_poly.type
_entity_poly.pdbx_seq_one_letter_code
_entity_poly.pdbx_strand_id
1 'polypeptide(L)'
;AVAAGMVFGIFAAFATEPFGVDALNIQAWGGWPLTVHSAFWGLLVNMVTVAVISAISPSPEGIAHRETYHRDRHEGARDTGPHSSGPKGAAALALVWVVFAAGPGTVVGNAAFGAPNTPADWLFGIPSLWAWQALWWGLGVVMLLYVSKTVRSET
;
A
#
# COMPACT_ATOMS: atom_id res chain seq x y z
N ALA A 1 19.30 3.63 -12.06
CA ALA A 1 18.18 3.39 -11.12
C ALA A 1 17.14 2.44 -11.71
N VAL A 2 16.50 2.78 -12.83
CA VAL A 2 15.38 1.99 -13.42
C VAL A 2 15.77 0.55 -13.75
N ALA A 3 16.90 0.33 -14.45
CA ALA A 3 17.36 -1.02 -14.79
C ALA A 3 17.63 -1.89 -13.54
N ALA A 4 18.27 -1.32 -12.52
CA ALA A 4 18.49 -2.01 -11.25
C ALA A 4 17.16 -2.35 -10.58
N GLY A 5 16.22 -1.39 -10.50
CA GLY A 5 14.88 -1.64 -9.98
C GLY A 5 14.16 -2.76 -10.73
N MET A 6 14.28 -2.83 -12.06
CA MET A 6 13.67 -3.89 -12.85
C MET A 6 14.24 -5.26 -12.48
N VAL A 7 15.56 -5.38 -12.37
CA VAL A 7 16.24 -6.64 -11.98
C VAL A 7 15.83 -7.06 -10.57
N PHE A 8 15.93 -6.18 -9.59
CA PHE A 8 15.57 -6.49 -8.21
C PHE A 8 14.07 -6.79 -8.05
N GLY A 9 13.22 -6.09 -8.81
CA GLY A 9 11.77 -6.35 -8.83
C GLY A 9 11.41 -7.71 -9.41
N ILE A 10 12.01 -8.09 -10.56
CA ILE A 10 11.79 -9.42 -11.14
C ILE A 10 12.29 -10.51 -10.19
N PHE A 11 13.46 -10.32 -9.57
CA PHE A 11 13.99 -11.26 -8.60
C PHE A 11 13.08 -11.41 -7.38
N ALA A 12 12.54 -10.31 -6.84
CA ALA A 12 11.63 -10.35 -5.71
C ALA A 12 10.29 -11.04 -6.06
N ALA A 13 9.74 -10.79 -7.25
CA ALA A 13 8.56 -11.51 -7.72
C ALA A 13 8.85 -13.02 -7.82
N PHE A 14 10.00 -13.39 -8.37
CA PHE A 14 10.42 -14.79 -8.46
C PHE A 14 10.57 -15.43 -7.07
N ALA A 15 11.27 -14.76 -6.14
CA ALA A 15 11.51 -15.26 -4.78
C ALA A 15 10.25 -15.29 -3.87
N THR A 16 9.11 -14.79 -4.35
CA THR A 16 7.82 -14.80 -3.63
C THR A 16 6.76 -15.68 -4.30
N GLU A 17 7.02 -16.17 -5.51
CA GLU A 17 6.20 -17.15 -6.21
C GLU A 17 6.52 -18.57 -5.72
N PRO A 18 5.54 -19.50 -5.59
CA PRO A 18 5.79 -20.86 -5.11
C PRO A 18 6.92 -21.57 -5.85
N PHE A 19 6.95 -21.45 -7.19
CA PHE A 19 8.00 -22.03 -8.01
C PHE A 19 9.40 -21.51 -7.67
N GLY A 20 9.55 -20.20 -7.44
CA GLY A 20 10.85 -19.62 -7.12
C GLY A 20 11.26 -19.82 -5.66
N VAL A 21 10.29 -19.90 -4.74
CA VAL A 21 10.50 -20.29 -3.34
C VAL A 21 11.06 -21.71 -3.26
N ASP A 22 10.49 -22.64 -4.03
CA ASP A 22 10.97 -24.02 -4.12
C ASP A 22 12.36 -24.09 -4.77
N ALA A 23 12.56 -23.37 -5.89
CA ALA A 23 13.84 -23.35 -6.60
C ALA A 23 15.00 -22.76 -5.76
N LEU A 24 14.71 -21.79 -4.90
CA LEU A 24 15.70 -21.12 -4.03
C LEU A 24 15.73 -21.73 -2.61
N ASN A 25 14.92 -22.75 -2.34
CA ASN A 25 14.78 -23.40 -1.03
C ASN A 25 14.54 -22.40 0.13
N ILE A 26 13.67 -21.41 -0.09
CA ILE A 26 13.40 -20.33 0.87
C ILE A 26 12.40 -20.80 1.92
N GLN A 27 12.85 -21.03 3.14
CA GLN A 27 12.00 -21.46 4.27
C GLN A 27 11.42 -20.29 5.10
N ALA A 28 11.82 -19.06 4.80
CA ALA A 28 11.49 -17.91 5.65
C ALA A 28 10.03 -17.43 5.55
N TRP A 29 9.40 -17.57 4.37
CA TRP A 29 8.04 -17.04 4.15
C TRP A 29 7.13 -17.88 3.26
N GLY A 30 7.62 -18.96 2.62
CA GLY A 30 6.83 -19.79 1.72
C GLY A 30 6.34 -19.06 0.46
N GLY A 31 5.47 -19.68 -0.32
CA GLY A 31 4.82 -19.03 -1.47
C GLY A 31 3.81 -17.96 -1.02
N TRP A 32 3.80 -16.82 -1.70
CA TRP A 32 2.88 -15.70 -1.46
C TRP A 32 2.93 -15.14 -0.03
N PRO A 33 4.06 -14.51 0.39
CA PRO A 33 4.18 -13.92 1.71
C PRO A 33 3.02 -12.98 2.01
N LEU A 34 2.49 -13.08 3.23
CA LEU A 34 1.35 -12.29 3.69
C LEU A 34 0.11 -12.44 2.80
N THR A 35 -0.05 -13.57 2.08
CA THR A 35 -1.14 -13.82 1.12
C THR A 35 -1.22 -12.78 -0.01
N VAL A 36 -0.12 -12.04 -0.26
CA VAL A 36 -0.04 -11.01 -1.28
C VAL A 36 0.60 -11.56 -2.56
N HIS A 37 0.02 -11.23 -3.71
CA HIS A 37 0.48 -11.69 -5.01
C HIS A 37 1.96 -11.31 -5.27
N SER A 38 2.79 -12.22 -5.80
CA SER A 38 4.20 -12.03 -6.13
C SER A 38 4.48 -10.77 -6.96
N ALA A 39 3.59 -10.41 -7.90
CA ALA A 39 3.71 -9.17 -8.68
C ALA A 39 3.73 -7.90 -7.80
N PHE A 40 3.02 -7.89 -6.68
CA PHE A 40 3.07 -6.77 -5.73
C PHE A 40 4.47 -6.65 -5.12
N TRP A 41 5.06 -7.75 -4.67
CA TRP A 41 6.40 -7.76 -4.08
C TRP A 41 7.48 -7.34 -5.08
N GLY A 42 7.35 -7.78 -6.34
CA GLY A 42 8.22 -7.32 -7.41
C GLY A 42 8.11 -5.83 -7.69
N LEU A 43 6.89 -5.29 -7.74
CA LEU A 43 6.66 -3.85 -7.94
C LEU A 43 7.18 -3.04 -6.75
N LEU A 44 6.94 -3.49 -5.52
CA LEU A 44 7.39 -2.83 -4.30
C LEU A 44 8.92 -2.71 -4.27
N VAL A 45 9.62 -3.82 -4.50
CA VAL A 45 11.09 -3.83 -4.51
C VAL A 45 11.63 -2.96 -5.64
N ASN A 46 11.02 -3.02 -6.84
CA ASN A 46 11.40 -2.13 -7.94
C ASN A 46 11.34 -0.65 -7.53
N MET A 47 10.21 -0.21 -6.99
CA MET A 47 9.99 1.16 -6.58
C MET A 47 10.98 1.60 -5.49
N VAL A 48 11.17 0.78 -4.46
CA VAL A 48 12.11 1.06 -3.37
C VAL A 48 13.53 1.17 -3.89
N THR A 49 13.97 0.23 -4.74
CA THR A 49 15.30 0.28 -5.34
C THR A 49 15.50 1.53 -6.19
N VAL A 50 14.52 1.88 -7.04
CA VAL A 50 14.60 3.10 -7.85
C VAL A 50 14.70 4.33 -6.96
N ALA A 51 13.85 4.42 -5.92
CA ALA A 51 13.84 5.55 -4.99
C ALA A 51 15.17 5.67 -4.23
N VAL A 52 15.71 4.57 -3.71
CA VAL A 52 16.99 4.56 -2.98
C VAL A 52 18.14 4.96 -3.90
N ILE A 53 18.26 4.33 -5.08
CA ILE A 53 19.34 4.67 -6.03
C ILE A 53 19.22 6.11 -6.50
N SER A 54 18.00 6.59 -6.76
CA SER A 54 17.78 7.98 -7.15
C SER A 54 18.12 8.97 -6.04
N ALA A 55 17.93 8.59 -4.76
CA ALA A 55 18.26 9.43 -3.62
C ALA A 55 19.78 9.54 -3.41
N ILE A 56 20.53 8.45 -3.65
CA ILE A 56 22.00 8.43 -3.47
C ILE A 56 22.78 8.81 -4.74
N SER A 57 22.13 8.90 -5.90
CA SER A 57 22.75 9.35 -7.17
C SER A 57 22.00 10.53 -7.78
N PRO A 58 22.03 11.72 -7.16
CA PRO A 58 21.39 12.92 -7.71
C PRO A 58 22.11 13.37 -9.00
N SER A 59 21.40 13.50 -10.12
CA SER A 59 21.94 14.16 -11.31
C SER A 59 21.67 15.68 -11.26
N PRO A 60 22.60 16.54 -11.72
CA PRO A 60 22.39 17.99 -11.78
C PRO A 60 21.13 18.39 -12.58
N GLU A 61 20.87 17.69 -13.69
CA GLU A 61 19.66 17.87 -14.51
C GLU A 61 18.38 17.46 -13.77
N GLY A 62 18.44 16.37 -12.99
CA GLY A 62 17.31 15.91 -12.16
C GLY A 62 17.00 16.85 -11.01
N ILE A 63 18.03 17.48 -10.43
CA ILE A 63 17.88 18.53 -9.42
C ILE A 63 17.26 19.77 -10.05
N ALA A 64 17.79 20.24 -11.18
CA ALA A 64 17.25 21.42 -11.88
C ALA A 64 15.80 21.23 -12.33
N HIS A 65 15.44 20.05 -12.84
CA HIS A 65 14.06 19.72 -13.21
C HIS A 65 13.14 19.67 -11.99
N ARG A 66 13.60 19.07 -10.88
CA ARG A 66 12.87 19.04 -9.60
C ARG A 66 12.67 20.45 -9.05
N GLU A 67 13.68 21.31 -9.08
CA GLU A 67 13.58 22.69 -8.61
C GLU A 67 12.63 23.52 -9.46
N THR A 68 12.64 23.33 -10.79
CA THR A 68 11.69 24.00 -11.69
C THR A 68 10.25 23.55 -11.37
N TYR A 69 10.00 22.25 -11.24
CA TYR A 69 8.68 21.71 -10.88
C TYR A 69 8.19 22.16 -9.50
N HIS A 70 9.06 22.19 -8.47
CA HIS A 70 8.69 22.71 -7.16
C HIS A 70 8.46 24.22 -7.21
N ARG A 71 9.26 24.97 -7.95
CA ARG A 71 9.07 26.42 -8.15
C ARG A 71 7.72 26.71 -8.80
N ASP A 72 7.37 26.04 -9.89
CA ASP A 72 6.10 26.24 -10.60
C ASP A 72 4.90 25.91 -9.68
N ARG A 73 5.04 24.87 -8.85
CA ARG A 73 4.00 24.49 -7.87
C ARG A 73 3.92 25.44 -6.68
N HIS A 74 5.04 26.00 -6.22
CA HIS A 74 5.06 27.03 -5.16
C HIS A 74 4.56 28.38 -5.65
N GLU A 75 4.80 28.74 -6.91
CA GLU A 75 4.28 29.96 -7.52
C GLU A 75 2.75 29.90 -7.70
N GLY A 76 2.20 28.72 -8.02
CA GLY A 76 0.75 28.49 -8.01
C GLY A 76 0.12 28.31 -6.62
N ALA A 77 0.89 27.99 -5.58
CA ALA A 77 0.39 27.68 -4.23
C ALA A 77 0.52 28.82 -3.21
N ARG A 78 0.95 30.02 -3.64
CA ARG A 78 1.17 31.19 -2.77
C ARG A 78 -0.09 31.77 -2.10
N ASP A 79 -1.27 31.19 -2.30
CA ASP A 79 -2.55 31.75 -1.81
C ASP A 79 -3.41 30.82 -0.95
N THR A 80 -2.83 29.82 -0.26
CA THR A 80 -3.63 28.94 0.62
C THR A 80 -3.05 28.91 2.04
N GLY A 81 -3.92 29.23 3.01
CA GLY A 81 -3.63 29.49 4.43
C GLY A 81 -3.14 28.28 5.25
N PRO A 82 -3.27 28.33 6.59
CA PRO A 82 -2.54 27.46 7.52
C PRO A 82 -2.76 25.97 7.20
N HIS A 83 -1.67 25.27 6.86
CA HIS A 83 -1.66 23.87 6.47
C HIS A 83 -2.39 22.98 7.48
N SER A 84 -3.54 22.45 7.04
CA SER A 84 -4.16 21.29 7.67
C SER A 84 -3.19 20.10 7.58
N SER A 85 -3.30 19.13 8.48
CA SER A 85 -2.46 17.93 8.50
C SER A 85 -2.50 17.22 7.13
N GLY A 86 -1.46 17.44 6.31
CA GLY A 86 -1.48 17.23 4.87
C GLY A 86 -1.54 15.77 4.37
N PRO A 87 -1.32 15.55 3.05
CA PRO A 87 -1.56 14.29 2.32
C PRO A 87 -0.85 13.04 2.88
N LYS A 88 0.16 13.20 3.73
CA LYS A 88 0.89 12.08 4.36
C LYS A 88 0.04 11.29 5.35
N GLY A 89 -0.82 11.95 6.12
CA GLY A 89 -1.71 11.27 7.08
C GLY A 89 -2.78 10.43 6.38
N ALA A 90 -3.36 10.97 5.30
CA ALA A 90 -4.30 10.27 4.44
C ALA A 90 -3.67 9.02 3.77
N ALA A 91 -2.43 9.14 3.30
CA ALA A 91 -1.71 8.02 2.70
C ALA A 91 -1.42 6.88 3.70
N ALA A 92 -1.03 7.21 4.93
CA ALA A 92 -0.81 6.21 5.98
C ALA A 92 -2.12 5.49 6.35
N LEU A 93 -3.23 6.23 6.47
CA LEU A 93 -4.54 5.66 6.75
C LEU A 93 -5.02 4.75 5.60
N ALA A 94 -4.83 5.16 4.35
CA ALA A 94 -5.15 4.34 3.18
C ALA A 94 -4.31 3.07 3.11
N LEU A 95 -3.02 3.11 3.48
CA LEU A 95 -2.16 1.94 3.53
C LEU A 95 -2.64 0.93 4.57
N VAL A 96 -2.96 1.40 5.79
CA VAL A 96 -3.55 0.56 6.84
C VAL A 96 -4.86 -0.06 6.36
N TRP A 97 -5.71 0.74 5.71
CA TRP A 97 -6.97 0.26 5.17
C TRP A 97 -6.77 -0.87 4.14
N VAL A 98 -5.85 -0.70 3.18
CA VAL A 98 -5.56 -1.75 2.19
C VAL A 98 -5.07 -3.04 2.85
N VAL A 99 -4.21 -2.95 3.87
CA VAL A 99 -3.69 -4.12 4.59
C VAL A 99 -4.79 -4.95 5.25
N PHE A 100 -5.80 -4.30 5.84
CA PHE A 100 -6.86 -5.00 6.56
C PHE A 100 -8.10 -5.34 5.72
N ALA A 101 -8.42 -4.52 4.72
CA ALA A 101 -9.55 -4.74 3.82
C ALA A 101 -9.24 -5.77 2.73
N ALA A 102 -8.04 -5.73 2.15
CA ALA A 102 -7.67 -6.58 1.00
C ALA A 102 -6.41 -7.43 1.22
N GLY A 103 -5.53 -7.01 2.13
CA GLY A 103 -4.25 -7.67 2.38
C GLY A 103 -4.30 -8.78 3.46
N PRO A 104 -3.16 -9.07 4.11
CA PRO A 104 -3.05 -10.15 5.11
C PRO A 104 -3.99 -9.98 6.31
N GLY A 105 -4.44 -8.75 6.62
CA GLY A 105 -5.32 -8.50 7.75
C GLY A 105 -6.72 -9.13 7.57
N THR A 106 -7.08 -9.55 6.36
CA THR A 106 -8.30 -10.32 6.10
C THR A 106 -8.31 -11.69 6.79
N VAL A 107 -7.13 -12.25 7.09
CA VAL A 107 -7.01 -13.52 7.83
C VAL A 107 -7.61 -13.39 9.25
N VAL A 108 -7.46 -12.23 9.89
CA VAL A 108 -8.09 -11.94 11.19
C VAL A 108 -9.62 -11.99 11.08
N GLY A 109 -10.15 -11.53 9.95
CA GLY A 109 -11.58 -11.57 9.64
C GLY A 109 -12.20 -12.96 9.59
N ASN A 110 -11.40 -14.03 9.43
CA ASN A 110 -11.92 -15.40 9.46
C ASN A 110 -12.40 -15.84 10.85
N ALA A 111 -11.87 -15.24 11.93
CA ALA A 111 -12.19 -15.65 13.29
C ALA A 111 -12.83 -14.53 14.13
N ALA A 112 -12.80 -13.28 13.66
CA ALA A 112 -13.28 -12.12 14.42
C ALA A 112 -14.78 -12.14 14.78
N PHE A 113 -15.62 -12.76 13.94
CA PHE A 113 -17.09 -12.75 14.08
C PHE A 113 -17.72 -14.16 14.07
N GLY A 114 -16.93 -15.18 14.39
CA GLY A 114 -17.34 -16.58 14.42
C GLY A 114 -16.39 -17.46 13.62
N ALA A 115 -16.25 -18.72 14.02
CA ALA A 115 -15.36 -19.64 13.32
C ALA A 115 -15.92 -19.98 11.91
N PRO A 116 -15.07 -20.07 10.89
CA PRO A 116 -15.52 -20.18 9.50
C PRO A 116 -16.18 -21.53 9.22
N ASN A 117 -15.86 -22.55 10.02
CA ASN A 117 -16.35 -23.92 9.85
C ASN A 117 -17.61 -24.22 10.67
N THR A 118 -18.07 -23.31 11.54
CA THR A 118 -19.25 -23.49 12.39
C THR A 118 -20.26 -22.36 12.15
N PRO A 119 -21.17 -22.52 11.17
CA PRO A 119 -22.16 -21.49 10.84
C PRO A 119 -23.05 -21.05 12.01
N ALA A 120 -23.24 -21.91 13.00
CA ALA A 120 -24.01 -21.61 14.21
C ALA A 120 -23.36 -20.53 15.10
N ASP A 121 -22.04 -20.35 15.01
CA ASP A 121 -21.29 -19.39 15.84
C ASP A 121 -21.13 -18.02 15.16
N TRP A 122 -21.69 -17.84 13.96
CA TRP A 122 -21.58 -16.59 13.21
C TRP A 122 -22.45 -15.50 13.84
N LEU A 123 -21.80 -14.44 14.34
CA LEU A 123 -22.46 -13.35 15.08
C LEU A 123 -23.57 -12.66 14.28
N PHE A 124 -23.41 -12.56 12.96
CA PHE A 124 -24.32 -11.84 12.07
C PHE A 124 -25.12 -12.77 11.13
N GLY A 125 -25.05 -14.10 11.33
CA GLY A 125 -25.67 -15.08 10.43
C GLY A 125 -25.08 -15.12 9.01
N ILE A 126 -24.02 -14.36 8.76
CA ILE A 126 -23.22 -14.36 7.54
C ILE A 126 -21.79 -14.81 7.89
N PRO A 127 -21.02 -15.35 6.93
CA PRO A 127 -19.66 -15.79 7.23
C PRO A 127 -18.83 -14.64 7.78
N SER A 128 -18.00 -14.92 8.80
CA SER A 128 -17.20 -13.90 9.51
C SER A 128 -16.38 -13.01 8.57
N LEU A 129 -15.83 -13.59 7.51
CA LEU A 129 -15.07 -12.84 6.52
C LEU A 129 -15.92 -11.79 5.78
N TRP A 130 -17.20 -12.05 5.51
CA TRP A 130 -18.10 -11.07 4.90
C TRP A 130 -18.42 -9.91 5.84
N ALA A 131 -18.65 -10.20 7.12
CA ALA A 131 -18.86 -9.17 8.13
C ALA A 131 -17.60 -8.28 8.28
N TRP A 132 -16.42 -8.91 8.27
CA TRP A 132 -15.14 -8.21 8.25
C TRP A 132 -14.99 -7.31 7.02
N GLN A 133 -15.29 -7.84 5.84
CA GLN A 133 -15.25 -7.05 4.61
C GLN A 133 -16.20 -5.85 4.71
N ALA A 134 -17.47 -6.06 5.05
CA ALA A 134 -18.45 -4.97 5.18
C ALA A 134 -17.98 -3.86 6.14
N LEU A 135 -17.39 -4.23 7.28
CA LEU A 135 -16.83 -3.28 8.25
C LEU A 135 -15.71 -2.43 7.65
N TRP A 136 -14.73 -3.06 7.00
CA TRP A 136 -13.60 -2.33 6.43
C TRP A 136 -14.00 -1.51 5.21
N TRP A 137 -14.90 -2.01 4.35
CA TRP A 137 -15.44 -1.23 3.24
C TRP A 137 -16.23 0.00 3.72
N GLY A 138 -17.03 -0.14 4.78
CA GLY A 138 -17.71 0.98 5.43
C GLY A 138 -16.73 2.02 5.97
N LEU A 139 -15.66 1.56 6.65
CA LEU A 139 -14.59 2.44 7.13
C LEU A 139 -13.84 3.12 5.97
N GLY A 140 -13.70 2.44 4.82
CA GLY A 140 -13.13 2.99 3.59
C GLY A 140 -13.95 4.17 3.05
N VAL A 141 -15.28 4.08 3.05
CA VAL A 141 -16.16 5.20 2.67
C VAL A 141 -15.96 6.39 3.62
N VAL A 142 -15.92 6.16 4.93
CA VAL A 142 -15.68 7.22 5.92
C VAL A 142 -14.31 7.88 5.71
N MET A 143 -13.28 7.08 5.44
CA MET A 143 -11.94 7.57 5.11
C MET A 143 -11.97 8.44 3.85
N LEU A 144 -12.63 8.01 2.77
CA LEU A 144 -12.74 8.80 1.53
C LEU A 144 -13.45 10.14 1.77
N LEU A 145 -14.50 10.15 2.60
CA LEU A 145 -15.19 11.37 3.00
C LEU A 145 -14.28 12.30 3.81
N TYR A 146 -13.46 11.74 4.72
CA TYR A 146 -12.48 12.50 5.47
C TYR A 146 -11.44 13.15 4.54
N VAL A 147 -10.80 12.36 3.68
CA VAL A 147 -9.79 12.85 2.73
C VAL A 147 -10.37 13.91 1.80
N SER A 148 -11.59 13.70 1.28
CA SER A 148 -12.26 14.68 0.43
C SER A 148 -12.49 16.02 1.13
N LYS A 149 -12.88 16.00 2.42
CA LYS A 149 -13.05 17.23 3.21
C LYS A 149 -11.73 17.92 3.47
N THR A 150 -10.67 17.18 3.82
CA THR A 150 -9.33 17.74 4.03
C THR A 150 -8.79 18.41 2.77
N VAL A 151 -8.94 17.77 1.61
CA VAL A 151 -8.52 18.35 0.33
C VAL A 151 -9.31 19.61 -0.01
N ARG A 152 -10.64 19.61 0.23
CA ARG A 152 -11.48 20.78 -0.04
C ARG A 152 -11.19 21.96 0.89
N SER A 153 -10.76 21.73 2.14
CA SER A 153 -10.36 22.82 3.04
C SER A 153 -9.07 23.52 2.62
N GLU A 154 -8.33 22.97 1.66
CA GLU A 154 -7.08 23.54 1.13
C GLU A 154 -7.26 24.29 -0.21
N THR A 155 -8.48 24.31 -0.78
CA THR A 155 -8.83 25.03 -2.03
C THR A 155 -9.74 26.21 -1.75
#